data_AF-A0A5E8AUZ5-F1
#
_entry.id   AF-A0A5E8AUZ5-F1
#
_cell.length_a   1.000
_cell.length_b   1.000
_cell.length_c   1.000
_cell.angle_alpha   90.00
_cell.angle_beta   90.00
_cell.angle_gamma   90.00
#
_symmetry.space_group_name_H-M   'P 1'
#
loop_
_entity.id
_entity.type
_entity.pdbx_description
1 polymer ?
#
loop_
_entity_poly.entity_id
_entity_poly.type
_entity_poly.pdbx_seq_one_letter_code
_entity_poly.pdbx_strand_id
1 'polypeptide(L)'
;MFEKVLALLSQTIKMTLKKYLTILRLVYISLMSTLALFTMVSFFVFFSGEGATIIPTGLPKYAILAVALAALAGWTFTGKLLKADPTIPLQQRLQSWYNYKVIRGAVLETVGLIGVVGAIVTYDPIYFLAPIFIFSVLFTVLPSERRIQIDLALSEEEMEELKKLNQ
;
A
#
# COMPACT_ATOMS: atom_id res chain seq x y z
N MET A 1 2.75 8.50 30.76
CA MET A 1 4.00 8.08 30.08
C MET A 1 3.79 7.93 28.57
N PHE A 2 2.71 7.28 28.13
CA PHE A 2 2.35 7.10 26.71
C PHE A 2 2.13 8.42 25.95
N GLU A 3 1.47 9.42 26.55
CA GLU A 3 1.28 10.74 25.92
C GLU A 3 2.58 11.53 25.72
N LYS A 4 3.57 11.36 26.62
CA LYS A 4 4.90 11.98 26.44
C LYS A 4 5.70 11.31 25.33
N VAL A 5 5.53 10.00 25.14
CA VAL A 5 6.15 9.27 24.01
C VAL A 5 5.48 9.67 22.70
N LEU A 6 4.15 9.80 22.65
CA LEU A 6 3.42 10.31 21.48
C LEU A 6 3.77 11.77 21.18
N ALA A 7 3.91 12.61 22.20
CA ALA A 7 4.33 14.01 22.05
C ALA A 7 5.79 14.10 21.56
N LEU A 8 6.70 13.26 22.08
CA LEU A 8 8.08 13.20 21.62
C LEU A 8 8.17 12.68 20.18
N LEU A 9 7.38 11.67 19.79
CA LEU A 9 7.26 11.21 18.40
C LEU A 9 6.67 12.28 17.48
N SER A 10 5.77 13.13 17.99
CA SER A 10 5.24 14.29 17.24
C SER A 10 6.24 15.44 17.11
N GLN A 11 7.12 15.63 18.10
CA GLN A 11 8.10 16.73 18.15
C GLN A 11 9.42 16.42 17.41
N THR A 12 9.81 15.15 17.26
CA THR A 12 11.21 14.81 16.92
C THR A 12 11.55 14.78 15.45
N ILE A 13 10.62 14.90 14.51
CA ILE A 13 11.03 14.94 13.10
C ILE A 13 10.21 15.95 12.30
N LYS A 14 10.72 17.18 12.23
CA LYS A 14 10.55 18.01 11.02
C LYS A 14 11.22 17.25 9.86
N MET A 15 10.51 16.24 9.34
CA MET A 15 10.93 15.52 8.16
C MET A 15 10.70 16.43 6.97
N THR A 16 11.77 16.68 6.22
CA THR A 16 11.69 17.36 4.93
C THR A 16 10.83 16.53 3.98
N LEU A 17 10.16 17.16 3.01
CA LEU A 17 9.35 16.48 2.00
C LEU A 17 10.14 15.37 1.29
N LYS A 18 11.40 15.66 0.94
CA LYS A 18 12.30 14.67 0.33
C LYS A 18 12.46 13.43 1.20
N LYS A 19 12.65 13.60 2.51
CA LYS A 19 12.74 12.47 3.45
C LYS A 19 11.42 11.70 3.54
N TYR A 20 10.28 12.39 3.65
CA TYR A 20 8.96 11.75 3.65
C TYR A 20 8.73 10.88 2.41
N LEU A 21 8.98 11.44 1.23
CA LEU A 21 8.84 10.71 -0.03
C LEU A 21 9.81 9.55 -0.14
N THR A 22 11.05 9.73 0.32
CA THR A 22 12.07 8.68 0.27
C THR A 22 11.67 7.51 1.16
N ILE A 23 11.29 7.79 2.41
CA ILE A 23 10.84 6.75 3.36
C ILE A 23 9.59 6.06 2.82
N LEU A 24 8.60 6.81 2.36
CA LEU A 24 7.37 6.20 1.84
C LEU A 24 7.61 5.36 0.57
N ARG A 25 8.54 5.80 -0.31
CA ARG A 25 8.96 4.99 -1.46
C ARG A 25 9.66 3.72 -1.02
N LEU A 26 10.56 3.78 -0.02
CA LEU A 26 11.21 2.59 0.53
C LEU A 26 10.19 1.60 1.10
N VAL A 27 9.17 2.10 1.82
CA VAL A 27 8.06 1.25 2.30
C VAL A 27 7.35 0.58 1.14
N TYR A 28 6.99 1.32 0.09
CA TYR A 28 6.30 0.75 -1.07
C TYR A 28 7.17 -0.27 -1.83
N ILE A 29 8.46 0.02 -2.02
CA ILE A 29 9.41 -0.91 -2.62
C ILE A 29 9.53 -2.18 -1.76
N SER A 30 9.58 -2.04 -0.42
CA SER A 30 9.60 -3.17 0.49
C SER A 30 8.34 -4.04 0.32
N LEU A 31 7.14 -3.46 0.38
CA LEU A 31 5.87 -4.19 0.18
C LEU A 31 5.84 -4.92 -1.17
N MET A 32 6.26 -4.24 -2.23
CA MET A 32 6.33 -4.82 -3.57
C MET A 32 7.36 -5.95 -3.67
N SER A 33 8.53 -5.80 -3.05
CA SER A 33 9.59 -6.79 -3.06
C SER A 33 9.19 -8.06 -2.31
N THR A 34 8.52 -7.92 -1.16
CA THR A 34 7.96 -9.04 -0.39
C THR A 34 6.95 -9.79 -1.25
N LEU A 35 5.97 -9.09 -1.82
CA LEU A 35 4.94 -9.70 -2.65
C LEU A 35 5.54 -10.41 -3.89
N ALA A 36 6.52 -9.78 -4.56
CA ALA A 36 7.21 -10.37 -5.70
C ALA A 36 8.01 -11.63 -5.31
N LEU A 37 8.75 -11.59 -4.21
CA LEU A 37 9.53 -12.72 -3.72
C LEU A 37 8.63 -13.91 -3.38
N PHE A 38 7.56 -13.68 -2.61
CA PHE A 38 6.59 -14.73 -2.27
C PHE A 38 5.91 -15.29 -3.51
N THR A 39 5.48 -14.43 -4.44
CA THR A 39 4.88 -14.87 -5.70
C THR A 39 5.84 -15.75 -6.51
N MET A 40 7.11 -15.34 -6.62
CA MET A 40 8.14 -16.08 -7.35
C MET A 40 8.42 -17.44 -6.71
N VAL A 41 8.65 -17.49 -5.39
CA VAL A 41 8.90 -18.75 -4.67
C VAL A 41 7.71 -19.69 -4.80
N SER A 42 6.49 -19.18 -4.60
CA SER A 42 5.27 -19.99 -4.74
C SER A 42 5.05 -20.47 -6.16
N PHE A 43 5.42 -19.70 -7.17
CA PHE A 43 5.39 -20.14 -8.56
C PHE A 43 6.37 -21.29 -8.80
N PHE A 44 7.60 -21.22 -8.29
CA PHE A 44 8.56 -22.34 -8.38
C PHE A 44 8.03 -23.61 -7.69
N VAL A 45 7.49 -23.48 -6.47
CA VAL A 45 6.89 -24.62 -5.73
C VAL A 45 5.68 -25.19 -6.47
N PHE A 46 4.87 -24.34 -7.12
CA PHE A 46 3.75 -24.78 -7.92
C PHE A 46 4.21 -25.66 -9.09
N PHE A 47 5.22 -25.21 -9.85
CA PHE A 47 5.69 -25.92 -11.04
C PHE A 47 6.63 -27.10 -10.74
N SER A 48 7.22 -27.19 -9.56
CA SER A 48 8.01 -28.37 -9.16
C SER A 48 7.14 -29.61 -8.93
N GLY A 49 5.82 -29.46 -8.84
CA GLY A 49 4.90 -30.58 -8.60
C GLY A 49 4.91 -31.07 -7.15
N GLU A 50 5.59 -30.37 -6.24
CA GLU A 50 5.65 -30.70 -4.81
C GLU A 50 4.41 -30.24 -4.03
N GLY A 51 3.43 -29.65 -4.71
CA GLY A 51 2.16 -29.22 -4.11
C GLY A 51 1.16 -30.37 -3.98
N ALA A 52 0.61 -30.57 -2.79
CA ALA A 52 -0.58 -31.40 -2.59
C ALA A 52 -1.83 -30.53 -2.64
N THR A 53 -2.90 -30.99 -3.30
CA THR A 53 -4.21 -30.35 -3.18
C THR A 53 -4.78 -30.65 -1.79
N ILE A 54 -4.69 -29.69 -0.88
CA ILE A 54 -5.13 -29.88 0.53
C ILE A 54 -6.61 -29.54 0.69
N ILE A 55 -7.12 -28.59 -0.10
CA ILE A 55 -8.52 -28.16 -0.04
C ILE A 55 -9.18 -28.49 -1.39
N PRO A 56 -10.31 -29.23 -1.40
CA PRO A 56 -11.07 -29.44 -2.62
C PRO A 56 -11.40 -28.08 -3.27
N THR A 57 -11.35 -28.02 -4.58
CA THR A 57 -11.45 -26.83 -5.46
C THR A 57 -12.74 -25.99 -5.32
N GLY A 58 -13.56 -26.25 -4.29
CA GLY A 58 -14.80 -25.57 -3.95
C GLY A 58 -14.65 -24.29 -3.13
N LEU A 59 -13.45 -23.89 -2.70
CA LEU A 59 -13.25 -22.50 -2.30
C LEU A 59 -13.57 -21.64 -3.53
N PRO A 60 -14.53 -20.70 -3.49
CA PRO A 60 -15.00 -20.07 -4.71
C PRO A 60 -13.80 -19.34 -5.32
N LYS A 61 -13.34 -19.79 -6.50
CA LYS A 61 -12.21 -19.18 -7.23
C LYS A 61 -12.39 -17.66 -7.37
N TYR A 62 -13.65 -17.21 -7.38
CA TYR A 62 -14.07 -15.83 -7.45
C TYR A 62 -14.07 -15.08 -6.11
N ALA A 63 -14.03 -15.75 -4.95
CA ALA A 63 -14.01 -15.09 -3.65
C ALA A 63 -12.72 -14.31 -3.42
N ILE A 64 -11.56 -14.85 -3.81
CA ILE A 64 -10.29 -14.13 -3.69
C ILE A 64 -10.24 -12.94 -4.66
N LEU A 65 -10.75 -13.12 -5.88
CA LEU A 65 -10.88 -12.01 -6.83
C LEU A 65 -11.88 -10.94 -6.33
N ALA A 66 -12.99 -11.35 -5.74
CA ALA A 66 -13.98 -10.45 -5.15
C ALA A 66 -13.42 -9.68 -3.94
N VAL A 67 -12.59 -10.32 -3.11
CA VAL A 67 -11.88 -9.66 -2.00
C VAL A 67 -10.85 -8.65 -2.54
N ALA A 68 -10.11 -9.00 -3.59
CA ALA A 68 -9.20 -8.06 -4.26
C ALA A 68 -9.92 -6.85 -4.87
N LEU A 69 -11.05 -7.09 -5.54
CA LEU A 69 -11.89 -6.03 -6.09
C LEU A 69 -12.59 -5.20 -5.00
N ALA A 70 -12.98 -5.81 -3.88
CA ALA A 70 -13.54 -5.09 -2.74
C ALA A 70 -12.49 -4.23 -2.04
N ALA A 71 -11.24 -4.72 -1.91
CA ALA A 71 -10.13 -3.94 -1.41
C ALA A 71 -9.82 -2.73 -2.32
N LEU A 72 -9.95 -2.89 -3.64
CA LEU A 72 -9.86 -1.80 -4.61
C LEU A 72 -11.04 -0.82 -4.57
N ALA A 73 -12.25 -1.32 -4.35
CA ALA A 73 -13.42 -0.47 -4.18
C ALA A 73 -13.23 0.41 -2.92
N GLY A 74 -12.81 -0.20 -1.81
CA GLY A 74 -12.42 0.49 -0.58
C GLY A 74 -11.29 1.49 -0.79
N TRP A 75 -10.32 1.17 -1.65
CA TRP A 75 -9.26 2.06 -2.11
C TRP A 75 -9.79 3.34 -2.76
N THR A 76 -10.78 3.26 -3.65
CA THR A 76 -11.32 4.47 -4.30
C THR A 76 -12.16 5.32 -3.34
N PHE A 77 -12.85 4.68 -2.40
CA PHE A 77 -13.76 5.35 -1.48
C PHE A 77 -13.02 6.14 -0.39
N THR A 78 -11.97 5.54 0.16
CA THR A 78 -11.14 6.17 1.21
C THR A 78 -10.32 7.35 0.70
N GLY A 79 -9.96 7.38 -0.59
CA GLY A 79 -9.33 8.56 -1.22
C GLY A 79 -10.23 9.81 -1.22
N LYS A 80 -11.56 9.65 -1.20
CA LYS A 80 -12.50 10.77 -1.11
C LYS A 80 -12.67 11.29 0.33
N LEU A 81 -12.50 10.41 1.33
CA LEU A 81 -12.57 10.78 2.74
C LEU A 81 -11.33 11.56 3.20
N LEU A 82 -10.21 11.41 2.48
CA LEU A 82 -8.97 12.16 2.72
C LEU A 82 -8.88 13.47 1.94
N LYS A 83 -9.96 13.93 1.30
CA LYS A 83 -10.02 15.32 0.81
C LYS A 83 -9.76 16.22 2.01
N ALA A 84 -8.54 16.74 2.05
CA ALA A 84 -8.02 17.34 3.24
C ALA A 84 -8.82 18.61 3.51
N ASP A 85 -9.43 18.67 4.69
CA ASP A 85 -10.02 19.90 5.19
C ASP A 85 -8.91 20.98 5.18
N PRO A 86 -9.06 22.05 4.38
CA PRO A 86 -8.04 23.08 4.26
C PRO A 86 -7.81 23.83 5.57
N THR A 87 -8.69 23.67 6.58
CA THR A 87 -8.50 24.23 7.92
C THR A 87 -7.41 23.52 8.73
N ILE A 88 -7.02 22.29 8.34
CA ILE A 88 -5.98 21.53 9.03
C ILE A 88 -4.59 21.98 8.53
N PRO A 89 -3.63 22.22 9.44
CA PRO A 89 -2.26 22.58 9.07
C PRO A 89 -1.63 21.59 8.08
N LEU A 90 -0.90 22.12 7.11
CA LEU A 90 -0.26 21.36 6.02
C LEU A 90 0.59 20.18 6.51
N GLN A 91 1.35 20.37 7.59
CA GLN A 91 2.18 19.32 8.19
C GLN A 91 1.36 18.15 8.74
N GLN A 92 0.20 18.42 9.36
CA GLN A 92 -0.70 17.38 9.87
C GLN A 92 -1.38 16.64 8.71
N ARG A 93 -1.79 17.35 7.65
CA ARG A 93 -2.33 16.75 6.42
C ARG A 93 -1.33 15.79 5.78
N LEU A 94 -0.06 16.20 5.70
CA LEU A 94 1.03 15.38 5.16
C LEU A 94 1.26 14.11 6.00
N GLN A 95 1.25 14.23 7.33
CA GLN A 95 1.41 13.08 8.23
C GLN A 95 0.24 12.08 8.11
N SER A 96 -1.00 12.59 8.07
CA SER A 96 -2.19 11.77 7.86
C SER A 96 -2.17 11.07 6.51
N TRP A 97 -1.75 11.78 5.45
CA TRP A 97 -1.57 11.21 4.12
C TRP A 97 -0.50 10.10 4.11
N TYR A 98 0.63 10.30 4.78
CA TYR A 98 1.69 9.30 4.92
C TYR A 98 1.14 8.03 5.58
N ASN A 99 0.53 8.15 6.76
CA ASN A 99 -0.03 7.01 7.51
C ASN A 99 -1.06 6.25 6.67
N TYR A 100 -1.95 6.99 6.01
CA TYR A 100 -2.94 6.42 5.12
C TYR A 100 -2.32 5.64 3.96
N LYS A 101 -1.28 6.18 3.31
CA LYS A 101 -0.59 5.49 2.21
C LYS A 101 0.08 4.21 2.66
N VAL A 102 0.70 4.19 3.85
CA VAL A 102 1.34 3.00 4.41
C VAL A 102 0.29 1.93 4.72
N ILE A 103 -0.75 2.28 5.48
CA ILE A 103 -1.82 1.33 5.88
C ILE A 103 -2.48 0.74 4.64
N ARG A 104 -2.81 1.60 3.66
CA ARG A 104 -3.41 1.15 2.40
C ARG A 104 -2.51 0.16 1.67
N GLY A 105 -1.22 0.48 1.53
CA GLY A 105 -0.24 -0.41 0.91
C GLY A 105 -0.21 -1.78 1.57
N ALA A 106 -0.16 -1.82 2.90
CA ALA A 106 -0.13 -3.07 3.68
C ALA A 106 -1.42 -3.90 3.52
N VAL A 107 -2.59 -3.27 3.50
CA VAL A 107 -3.88 -3.96 3.27
C VAL A 107 -3.88 -4.66 1.90
N LEU A 108 -3.36 -4.01 0.87
CA LEU A 108 -3.33 -4.57 -0.47
C LEU A 108 -2.34 -5.71 -0.59
N GLU A 109 -1.14 -5.52 -0.05
CA GLU A 109 -0.13 -6.57 0.03
C GLU A 109 -0.73 -7.82 0.69
N THR A 110 -1.44 -7.65 1.82
CA THR A 110 -2.12 -8.76 2.51
C THR A 110 -3.06 -9.52 1.58
N VAL A 111 -3.85 -8.83 0.76
CA VAL A 111 -4.73 -9.47 -0.22
C VAL A 111 -3.94 -10.20 -1.30
N GLY A 112 -2.83 -9.62 -1.76
CA GLY A 112 -1.91 -10.29 -2.68
C GLY A 112 -1.34 -11.59 -2.09
N LEU A 113 -0.91 -11.55 -0.83
CA LEU A 113 -0.39 -12.72 -0.10
C LEU A 113 -1.45 -13.81 0.10
N ILE A 114 -2.71 -13.44 0.34
CA ILE A 114 -3.83 -14.40 0.38
C ILE A 114 -3.96 -15.13 -0.97
N GLY A 115 -3.78 -14.44 -2.09
CA GLY A 115 -3.73 -15.06 -3.42
C GLY A 115 -2.57 -16.04 -3.56
N VAL A 116 -1.38 -15.68 -3.08
CA VAL A 116 -0.22 -16.59 -3.07
C VAL A 116 -0.50 -17.86 -2.26
N VAL A 117 -1.03 -17.73 -1.05
CA VAL A 117 -1.42 -18.88 -0.21
C VAL A 117 -2.49 -19.72 -0.89
N GLY A 118 -3.49 -19.08 -1.49
CA GLY A 118 -4.54 -19.74 -2.26
C GLY A 118 -3.97 -20.59 -3.40
N ALA A 119 -3.01 -20.06 -4.16
CA ALA A 119 -2.37 -20.77 -5.26
C ALA A 119 -1.66 -22.05 -4.80
N ILE A 120 -0.92 -21.99 -3.68
CA ILE A 120 -0.23 -23.16 -3.13
C ILE A 120 -1.22 -24.20 -2.60
N VAL A 121 -2.20 -23.77 -1.80
CA VAL A 121 -3.09 -24.69 -1.06
C VAL A 121 -4.09 -25.40 -1.98
N THR A 122 -4.57 -24.70 -3.00
CA THR A 122 -5.56 -25.24 -3.95
C THR A 122 -4.94 -25.84 -5.19
N TYR A 123 -3.66 -25.57 -5.43
CA TYR A 123 -2.95 -25.94 -6.66
C TYR A 123 -3.67 -25.46 -7.93
N ASP A 124 -4.28 -24.27 -7.87
CA ASP A 124 -4.93 -23.60 -9.01
C ASP A 124 -4.17 -22.30 -9.39
N PRO A 125 -3.67 -22.20 -10.64
CA PRO A 125 -2.88 -21.05 -11.06
C PRO A 125 -3.68 -19.73 -11.11
N ILE A 126 -5.02 -19.78 -11.12
CA ILE A 126 -5.86 -18.57 -11.16
C ILE A 126 -5.61 -17.64 -9.97
N TYR A 127 -5.19 -18.20 -8.83
CA TYR A 127 -4.94 -17.43 -7.62
C TYR A 127 -3.69 -16.54 -7.72
N PHE A 128 -2.77 -16.79 -8.66
CA PHE A 128 -1.66 -15.88 -8.95
C PHE A 128 -2.10 -14.56 -9.58
N LEU A 129 -3.32 -14.48 -10.12
CA LEU A 129 -3.83 -13.21 -10.66
C LEU A 129 -3.91 -12.12 -9.59
N ALA A 130 -4.28 -12.48 -8.34
CA ALA A 130 -4.39 -11.51 -7.25
C ALA A 130 -3.04 -10.83 -6.91
N PRO A 131 -1.94 -11.55 -6.58
CA PRO A 131 -0.66 -10.90 -6.30
C PRO A 131 -0.09 -10.14 -7.51
N ILE A 132 -0.23 -10.65 -8.74
CA ILE A 132 0.22 -9.95 -9.96
C ILE A 132 -0.54 -8.62 -10.14
N PHE A 133 -1.86 -8.68 -9.96
CA PHE A 133 -2.72 -7.51 -10.07
C PHE A 133 -2.38 -6.48 -8.98
N ILE A 134 -2.29 -6.90 -7.72
CA ILE A 134 -1.94 -6.03 -6.60
C ILE A 134 -0.56 -5.40 -6.79
N PHE A 135 0.44 -6.17 -7.22
CA PHE A 135 1.77 -5.66 -7.53
C PHE A 135 1.71 -4.53 -8.58
N SER A 136 0.95 -4.75 -9.66
CA SER A 136 0.73 -3.75 -10.70
C SER A 136 0.08 -2.48 -10.13
N VAL A 137 -0.92 -2.63 -9.28
CA VAL A 137 -1.56 -1.49 -8.62
C VAL A 137 -0.56 -0.73 -7.74
N LEU A 138 0.17 -1.40 -6.85
CA LEU A 138 1.19 -0.80 -5.99
C LEU A 138 2.28 -0.07 -6.80
N PHE A 139 2.68 -0.62 -7.94
CA PHE A 139 3.62 0.01 -8.85
C PHE A 139 3.06 1.31 -9.43
N THR A 140 1.81 1.29 -9.93
CA THR A 140 1.22 2.51 -10.50
C THR A 140 1.08 3.62 -9.46
N VAL A 141 0.88 3.28 -8.19
CA VAL A 141 0.53 4.24 -7.12
C VAL A 141 1.71 4.76 -6.31
N LEU A 142 2.92 4.45 -6.77
CA LEU A 142 4.17 4.77 -6.10
C LEU A 142 4.24 6.25 -5.70
N PRO A 143 4.62 6.58 -4.45
CA PRO A 143 4.64 7.96 -3.96
C PRO A 143 5.48 8.90 -4.82
N SER A 144 4.94 10.07 -5.15
CA SER A 144 5.62 11.13 -5.89
C SER A 144 5.09 12.50 -5.46
N GLU A 145 5.86 13.56 -5.71
CA GLU A 145 5.45 14.95 -5.44
C GLU A 145 4.12 15.27 -6.13
N ARG A 146 3.98 14.90 -7.40
CA ARG A 146 2.73 15.07 -8.16
C ARG A 146 1.55 14.37 -7.50
N ARG A 147 1.75 13.16 -6.96
CA ARG A 147 0.69 12.43 -6.24
C ARG A 147 0.33 13.11 -4.92
N ILE A 148 1.29 13.67 -4.19
CA ILE A 148 1.01 14.44 -2.98
C ILE A 148 0.14 15.65 -3.32
N GLN A 149 0.51 16.41 -4.36
CA GLN A 149 -0.24 17.58 -4.81
C GLN A 149 -1.69 17.22 -5.15
N ILE A 150 -1.89 16.14 -5.91
CA ILE A 150 -3.22 15.67 -6.32
C ILE A 150 -4.02 15.15 -5.12
N ASP A 151 -3.42 14.29 -4.29
CA ASP A 151 -4.12 13.62 -3.19
C ASP A 151 -4.49 14.59 -2.06
N LEU A 152 -3.63 15.57 -1.78
CA LEU A 152 -3.89 16.61 -0.77
C LEU A 152 -4.60 17.84 -1.35
N ALA A 153 -4.77 17.94 -2.67
CA ALA A 153 -5.29 19.12 -3.36
C ALA A 153 -4.53 20.41 -2.95
N LEU A 154 -3.20 20.34 -2.94
CA LEU A 154 -2.36 21.48 -2.56
C LEU A 154 -2.41 22.58 -3.63
N SER A 155 -2.54 23.83 -3.18
CA SER A 155 -2.29 25.01 -3.99
C SER A 155 -0.81 25.10 -4.41
N GLU A 156 -0.51 25.90 -5.43
CA GLU A 156 0.89 26.15 -5.85
C GLU A 156 1.70 26.80 -4.71
N GLU A 157 1.08 27.66 -3.91
CA GLU A 157 1.70 28.32 -2.75
C GLU A 157 2.05 27.32 -1.64
N GLU A 158 1.11 26.44 -1.26
CA GLU A 158 1.38 25.35 -0.30
C GLU A 158 2.44 24.39 -0.82
N MET A 159 2.45 24.13 -2.13
CA MET A 159 3.45 23.27 -2.78
C MET A 159 4.85 23.91 -2.74
N GLU A 160 4.94 25.23 -2.92
CA GLU A 160 6.18 25.97 -2.71
C GLU A 160 6.61 25.98 -1.25
N GLU A 161 5.69 26.13 -0.31
CA GLU A 161 5.98 26.04 1.13
C GLU A 161 6.55 24.66 1.49
N LEU A 162 5.93 23.60 0.98
CA LEU A 162 6.38 22.21 1.11
C LEU A 162 7.78 21.98 0.50
N LYS A 163 8.09 22.69 -0.59
CA LYS A 163 9.42 22.67 -1.22
C LYS A 163 10.45 23.46 -0.42
N LYS A 164 10.08 24.63 0.12
CA LYS A 164 10.94 25.52 0.93
C LYS A 164 11.31 24.89 2.27
N LEU A 165 10.45 24.04 2.85
CA LEU A 165 10.77 23.17 3.99
C LEU A 165 11.90 22.14 3.70
N ASN A 166 12.47 22.10 2.48
CA ASN A 166 13.63 21.28 2.11
C ASN A 166 14.97 22.05 2.02
N GLN A 167 14.96 23.38 2.17
CA GLN A 167 16.19 24.20 2.29
C GLN A 167 16.54 24.37 3.76
#